data_AF-A0A4V5TQI9-F1
#
_entry.id   AF-A0A4V5TQI9-F1
#
_cell.length_a   1.000
_cell.length_b   1.000
_cell.length_c   1.000
_cell.angle_alpha   90.00
_cell.angle_beta   90.00
_cell.angle_gamma   90.00
#
_symmetry.space_group_name_H-M   'P 1'
#
loop_
_entity.id
_entity.type
_entity.pdbx_description
1 polymer ?
#
loop_
_entity_poly.entity_id
_entity_poly.type
_entity_poly.pdbx_seq_one_letter_code
_entity_poly.pdbx_strand_id
1 'polypeptide(L)'
;FDALLVGLSLNMGLTVGSWEIIIAVLLVCCNSILKRERPEIQGLLTAFITGLGIDMWLFLLRNLITPEIWYSKMIYFGIGLVITGLGTAIYLQTNFAPIPIDRLTLIIQELTRTNIFISRTFIYLIFLIMAMILHGPIGIGTILTVCLGGLLLNSFMPLTKKVLNYLLVHQSRSSSYKKNKAADHNDNKSIF
;
A
#
# COMPACT_ATOMS: atom_id res chain seq x y z
N PHE A 1 6.44 4.63 -9.22
CA PHE A 1 6.81 5.29 -7.96
C PHE A 1 8.25 4.97 -7.60
N ASP A 2 8.62 3.69 -7.48
CA ASP A 2 9.98 3.29 -7.08
C ASP A 2 11.08 3.83 -8.00
N ALA A 3 10.89 3.74 -9.32
CA ALA A 3 11.85 4.28 -10.30
C ALA A 3 12.03 5.81 -10.17
N LEU A 4 11.01 6.53 -9.71
CA LEU A 4 11.11 7.97 -9.44
C LEU A 4 11.98 8.24 -8.22
N LEU A 5 11.77 7.49 -7.13
CA LEU A 5 12.56 7.63 -5.91
C LEU A 5 14.04 7.33 -6.15
N VAL A 6 14.33 6.27 -6.91
CA VAL A 6 15.70 5.94 -7.27
C VAL A 6 16.29 6.97 -8.23
N GLY A 7 15.53 7.45 -9.21
CA GLY A 7 15.97 8.54 -10.09
C GLY A 7 16.31 9.82 -9.32
N LEU A 8 15.47 10.22 -8.37
CA LEU A 8 15.75 11.36 -7.49
C LEU A 8 16.99 11.13 -6.62
N SER A 9 17.15 9.93 -6.07
CA SER A 9 18.32 9.55 -5.28
C SER A 9 19.62 9.69 -6.09
N LEU A 10 19.64 9.20 -7.33
CA LEU A 10 20.80 9.26 -8.21
C LEU A 10 21.16 10.69 -8.65
N ASN A 11 20.17 11.55 -8.92
CA ASN A 11 20.44 12.91 -9.40
C ASN A 11 20.68 13.94 -8.29
N MET A 12 20.08 13.76 -7.11
CA MET A 12 20.09 14.77 -6.04
C MET A 12 20.77 14.30 -4.74
N GLY A 13 21.27 13.06 -4.67
CA GLY A 13 22.22 12.62 -3.64
C GLY A 13 21.65 12.22 -2.27
N LEU A 14 20.32 12.23 -2.07
CA LEU A 14 19.68 11.67 -0.87
C LEU A 14 19.38 10.17 -1.04
N THR A 15 19.13 9.46 0.05
CA THR A 15 18.72 8.05 0.02
C THR A 15 17.32 7.88 -0.59
N VAL A 16 17.02 6.69 -1.09
CA VAL A 16 15.71 6.36 -1.68
C VAL A 16 14.60 6.52 -0.63
N GLY A 17 14.87 6.11 0.61
CA GLY A 17 13.95 6.28 1.73
C GLY A 17 13.72 7.74 2.11
N SER A 18 14.75 8.59 2.07
CA SER A 18 14.58 10.03 2.32
C SER A 18 13.66 10.67 1.27
N TRP A 19 13.82 10.30 0.00
CA TRP A 19 12.94 10.76 -1.07
C TRP A 19 11.50 10.25 -0.92
N GLU A 20 11.32 9.03 -0.40
CA GLU A 20 9.99 8.50 -0.11
C GLU A 20 9.28 9.40 0.92
N ILE A 21 9.97 9.79 2.00
CA ILE A 21 9.42 10.65 3.05
C ILE A 21 9.10 12.04 2.50
N ILE A 22 10.00 12.63 1.69
CA ILE A 22 9.79 13.95 1.09
C ILE A 22 8.57 13.95 0.16
N ILE A 23 8.47 12.97 -0.74
CA ILE A 23 7.32 12.87 -1.64
C ILE A 23 6.04 12.57 -0.84
N ALA A 24 6.12 11.74 0.20
CA ALA A 24 4.99 11.49 1.09
C ALA A 24 4.48 12.77 1.75
N VAL A 25 5.37 13.63 2.26
CA VAL A 25 4.99 14.95 2.79
C VAL A 25 4.31 15.80 1.73
N LEU A 26 4.89 15.88 0.52
CA LEU A 26 4.28 16.61 -0.60
C LEU A 26 2.89 16.07 -0.94
N LEU A 27 2.72 14.74 -0.95
CA LEU A 27 1.44 14.09 -1.22
C LEU A 27 0.42 14.34 -0.12
N VAL A 28 0.80 14.33 1.16
CA VAL A 28 -0.10 14.67 2.26
C VAL A 28 -0.56 16.12 2.15
N CYS A 29 0.33 17.05 1.82
CA CYS A 29 -0.04 18.44 1.53
C CYS A 29 -1.00 18.53 0.33
N CYS A 30 -0.72 17.81 -0.76
CA CYS A 30 -1.56 17.78 -1.94
C CYS A 30 -2.96 17.21 -1.64
N ASN A 31 -3.03 16.12 -0.87
CA ASN A 31 -4.27 15.49 -0.42
C ASN A 31 -5.09 16.44 0.47
N SER A 32 -4.42 17.14 1.40
CA SER A 32 -5.04 18.12 2.29
C SER A 32 -5.66 19.28 1.50
N ILE A 33 -4.97 19.80 0.49
CA ILE A 33 -5.49 20.86 -0.39
C ILE A 33 -6.67 20.34 -1.22
N LEU A 34 -6.51 19.16 -1.81
CA LEU A 34 -7.50 18.58 -2.72
C LEU A 34 -8.81 18.24 -2.01
N LYS A 35 -8.73 17.76 -0.77
CA LYS A 35 -9.90 17.40 0.06
C LYS A 35 -10.35 18.52 1.00
N ARG A 36 -9.60 19.62 1.10
CA ARG A 36 -9.78 20.69 2.10
C ARG A 36 -9.89 20.16 3.54
N GLU A 37 -9.21 19.05 3.82
CA GLU A 37 -9.17 18.39 5.13
C GLU A 37 -7.81 18.57 5.77
N ARG A 38 -7.71 18.35 7.09
CA ARG A 38 -6.43 18.42 7.80
C ARG A 38 -5.46 17.35 7.29
N PRO A 39 -4.15 17.64 7.24
CA PRO A 39 -3.15 16.67 6.81
C PRO A 39 -3.21 15.42 7.69
N GLU A 40 -3.21 14.25 7.04
CA GLU A 40 -3.27 12.96 7.72
C GLU A 40 -1.89 12.62 8.31
N ILE A 41 -1.69 12.99 9.57
CA ILE A 41 -0.46 12.69 10.32
C ILE A 41 -0.15 11.19 10.34
N GLN A 42 -1.19 10.36 10.31
CA GLN A 42 -1.05 8.90 10.24
C GLN A 42 -0.33 8.44 8.97
N GLY A 43 -0.61 9.08 7.82
CA GLY A 43 0.07 8.79 6.55
C GLY A 43 1.53 9.21 6.55
N LEU A 44 1.89 10.26 7.30
CA LEU A 44 3.29 10.66 7.48
C LEU A 44 4.07 9.66 8.32
N LEU A 45 3.45 9.11 9.38
CA LEU A 45 4.09 8.09 10.20
C LEU A 45 4.34 6.81 9.40
N THR A 46 3.38 6.38 8.59
CA THR A 46 3.57 5.20 7.75
C THR A 46 4.64 5.41 6.69
N ALA A 47 4.66 6.59 6.04
CA ALA A 47 5.73 6.95 5.13
C ALA A 47 7.09 6.93 5.83
N PHE A 48 7.23 7.54 7.00
CA PHE A 48 8.48 7.52 7.76
C PHE A 48 9.00 6.09 8.03
N ILE A 49 8.11 5.18 8.44
CA ILE A 49 8.44 3.77 8.65
C ILE A 49 8.81 3.10 7.33
N THR A 50 8.07 3.37 6.25
CA THR A 50 8.31 2.84 4.92
C THR A 50 9.66 3.31 4.37
N GLY A 51 9.99 4.60 4.44
CA GLY A 51 11.27 5.16 4.01
C GLY A 51 12.46 4.54 4.75
N LEU A 52 12.39 4.43 6.09
CA LEU A 52 13.41 3.73 6.86
C LEU A 52 13.52 2.25 6.47
N GLY A 53 12.38 1.59 6.24
CA GLY A 53 12.34 0.21 5.77
C GLY A 53 13.00 0.03 4.40
N ILE A 54 12.76 0.95 3.46
CA ILE A 54 13.39 0.94 2.13
C ILE A 54 14.91 1.03 2.27
N ASP A 55 15.42 2.01 3.01
CA ASP A 55 16.86 2.19 3.18
C ASP A 55 17.51 1.00 3.89
N MET A 56 16.85 0.44 4.91
CA MET A 56 17.29 -0.78 5.59
C MET A 56 17.38 -1.97 4.63
N TRP A 57 16.34 -2.20 3.82
CA TRP A 57 16.30 -3.33 2.89
C TRP A 57 17.32 -3.17 1.77
N LEU A 58 17.47 -1.97 1.21
CA LEU A 58 18.50 -1.67 0.21
C LEU A 58 19.90 -1.89 0.78
N PHE A 59 20.16 -1.49 2.03
CA PHE A 59 21.44 -1.74 2.69
C PHE A 59 21.71 -3.23 2.88
N LEU A 60 20.71 -4.00 3.33
CA LEU A 60 20.83 -5.43 3.59
C LEU A 60 20.99 -6.24 2.29
N LEU A 61 20.22 -5.90 1.26
CA LEU A 61 20.22 -6.58 -0.04
C LEU A 61 21.39 -6.19 -0.95
N ARG A 62 22.12 -5.10 -0.64
CA ARG A 62 23.26 -4.65 -1.45
C ARG A 62 24.32 -5.74 -1.64
N ASN A 63 24.48 -6.63 -0.67
CA ASN A 63 25.48 -7.70 -0.71
C ASN A 63 24.91 -9.05 -1.15
N LEU A 64 23.60 -9.16 -1.42
CA LEU A 64 23.02 -10.40 -1.91
C LEU A 64 23.30 -10.57 -3.41
N ILE A 65 23.83 -11.74 -3.76
CA ILE A 65 24.14 -12.14 -5.13
C ILE A 65 22.82 -12.16 -5.92
N THR A 66 22.71 -11.31 -6.94
CA THR A 66 21.57 -11.33 -7.87
C THR A 66 21.57 -12.66 -8.62
N PRO A 67 20.46 -13.42 -8.66
CA PRO A 67 20.40 -14.67 -9.40
C PRO A 67 20.73 -14.41 -10.88
N GLU A 68 21.73 -15.10 -11.44
CA GLU A 68 22.19 -14.85 -12.82
C GLU A 68 21.16 -15.25 -13.88
N ILE A 69 20.24 -16.15 -13.54
CA ILE A 69 19.26 -16.71 -14.48
C ILE A 69 18.04 -15.78 -14.61
N TRP A 70 17.82 -15.28 -15.82
CA TRP A 70 16.68 -14.39 -16.17
C TRP A 70 15.31 -14.97 -15.77
N TYR A 71 15.11 -16.27 -15.96
CA TYR A 71 13.84 -16.94 -15.63
C TYR A 71 13.53 -16.90 -14.13
N SER A 72 14.56 -17.05 -13.30
CA SER A 72 14.43 -16.96 -11.84
C SER A 72 14.02 -15.55 -11.41
N LYS A 73 14.61 -14.51 -12.00
CA LYS A 73 14.23 -13.10 -11.74
C LYS A 73 12.75 -12.84 -12.02
N MET A 74 12.21 -13.37 -13.12
CA MET A 74 10.80 -13.20 -13.48
C MET A 74 9.85 -13.89 -12.51
N ILE A 75 10.19 -15.09 -12.03
CA ILE A 75 9.36 -15.80 -11.03
C ILE A 75 9.35 -15.02 -9.71
N TYR A 76 10.52 -14.62 -9.20
CA TYR A 76 10.60 -13.85 -7.96
C TYR A 76 9.86 -12.51 -8.08
N PHE A 77 10.01 -11.83 -9.22
CA PHE A 77 9.26 -10.60 -9.50
C PHE A 77 7.75 -10.85 -9.50
N GLY A 78 7.28 -11.89 -10.18
CA GLY A 78 5.86 -12.24 -10.22
C GLY A 78 5.28 -12.55 -8.85
N ILE A 79 5.99 -13.34 -8.03
CA ILE A 79 5.60 -13.64 -6.64
C ILE A 79 5.55 -12.36 -5.81
N GLY A 80 6.60 -11.52 -5.88
CA GLY A 80 6.65 -10.24 -5.16
C GLY A 80 5.51 -9.30 -5.57
N LEU A 81 5.19 -9.24 -6.86
CA LEU A 81 4.10 -8.43 -7.40
C LEU A 81 2.72 -8.89 -6.90
N VAL A 82 2.50 -10.21 -6.82
CA VAL A 82 1.25 -10.76 -6.26
C VAL A 82 1.16 -10.50 -4.75
N ILE A 83 2.23 -10.75 -4.01
CA ILE A 83 2.27 -10.53 -2.55
C ILE A 83 2.04 -9.06 -2.22
N THR A 84 2.71 -8.15 -2.93
CA THR A 84 2.52 -6.70 -2.74
C THR A 84 1.10 -6.28 -3.09
N GLY A 85 0.52 -6.78 -4.18
CA GLY A 85 -0.88 -6.52 -4.53
C GLY A 85 -1.87 -6.99 -3.45
N LEU A 86 -1.67 -8.22 -2.93
CA LEU A 86 -2.51 -8.79 -1.88
C LEU A 86 -2.35 -8.02 -0.56
N GLY A 87 -1.12 -7.76 -0.13
CA GLY A 87 -0.82 -6.97 1.07
C GLY A 87 -1.41 -5.56 0.97
N THR A 88 -1.33 -4.95 -0.22
CA THR A 88 -1.93 -3.64 -0.49
C THR A 88 -3.45 -3.67 -0.29
N ALA A 89 -4.12 -4.67 -0.86
CA ALA A 89 -5.56 -4.82 -0.74
C ALA A 89 -6.01 -5.06 0.72
N ILE A 90 -5.25 -5.83 1.49
CA ILE A 90 -5.54 -6.10 2.91
C ILE A 90 -5.41 -4.83 3.75
N TYR A 91 -4.27 -4.14 3.69
CA TYR A 91 -4.08 -2.97 4.54
C TYR A 91 -5.12 -1.87 4.18
N LEU A 92 -5.39 -1.66 2.88
CA LEU A 92 -6.28 -0.59 2.43
C LEU A 92 -7.70 -0.80 2.96
N GLN A 93 -8.09 -2.06 3.10
CA GLN A 93 -9.42 -2.43 3.57
C GLN A 93 -9.58 -2.40 5.09
N THR A 94 -8.48 -2.59 5.82
CA THR A 94 -8.46 -2.34 7.27
C THR A 94 -8.57 -0.84 7.61
N ASN A 95 -8.51 0.06 6.61
CA ASN A 95 -8.54 1.52 6.76
C ASN A 95 -7.51 2.07 7.75
N PHE A 96 -6.47 1.28 8.06
CA PHE A 96 -5.46 1.65 9.01
C PHE A 96 -4.33 2.40 8.30
N ALA A 97 -4.27 3.72 8.51
CA ALA A 97 -3.19 4.62 8.08
C ALA A 97 -2.66 4.36 6.65
N PRO A 98 -3.47 4.53 5.60
CA PRO A 98 -3.02 4.31 4.23
C PRO A 98 -1.82 5.20 3.88
N ILE A 99 -0.87 4.64 3.12
CA ILE A 99 0.30 5.36 2.64
C ILE A 99 -0.17 6.56 1.78
N PRO A 100 0.49 7.74 1.83
CA PRO A 100 0.02 8.95 1.16
C PRO A 100 -0.32 8.81 -0.33
N ILE A 101 0.44 7.99 -1.07
CA ILE A 101 0.19 7.69 -2.49
C ILE A 101 -1.09 6.88 -2.71
N ASP A 102 -1.37 5.94 -1.82
CA ASP A 102 -2.56 5.11 -1.90
C ASP A 102 -3.79 5.88 -1.42
N ARG A 103 -3.62 6.78 -0.45
CA ARG A 103 -4.63 7.77 -0.08
C ARG A 103 -4.96 8.70 -1.24
N LEU A 104 -3.96 9.21 -1.96
CA LEU A 104 -4.17 9.99 -3.19
C LEU A 104 -4.97 9.17 -4.21
N THR A 105 -4.65 7.88 -4.38
CA THR A 105 -5.37 6.98 -5.28
C THR A 105 -6.86 6.89 -4.95
N LEU A 106 -7.20 6.76 -3.67
CA LEU A 106 -8.59 6.74 -3.21
C LEU A 106 -9.28 8.10 -3.42
N ILE A 107 -8.61 9.21 -3.11
CA ILE A 107 -9.17 10.56 -3.29
C ILE A 107 -9.45 10.83 -4.76
N ILE A 108 -8.51 10.51 -5.65
CA ILE A 108 -8.71 10.66 -7.09
C ILE A 108 -9.85 9.78 -7.56
N GLN A 109 -9.93 8.53 -7.11
CA GLN A 109 -11.04 7.63 -7.42
C GLN A 109 -12.40 8.21 -7.02
N GLU A 110 -12.50 8.80 -5.83
CA GLU A 110 -13.72 9.44 -5.34
C GLU A 110 -14.11 10.67 -6.18
N LEU A 111 -13.13 11.50 -6.53
CA LEU A 111 -13.33 12.70 -7.34
C LEU A 111 -13.70 12.38 -8.80
N THR A 112 -13.04 11.41 -9.42
CA THR A 112 -13.28 11.02 -10.82
C THR A 112 -14.43 10.04 -10.98
N ARG A 113 -14.94 9.47 -9.86
CA ARG A 113 -15.96 8.39 -9.86
C ARG A 113 -15.59 7.21 -10.75
N THR A 114 -14.30 6.92 -10.88
CA THR A 114 -13.78 5.81 -11.69
C THR A 114 -13.47 4.59 -10.82
N ASN A 115 -13.00 3.53 -11.47
CA ASN A 115 -12.52 2.35 -10.75
C ASN A 115 -11.11 2.58 -10.17
N ILE A 116 -10.77 1.90 -9.06
CA ILE A 116 -9.44 2.05 -8.42
C ILE A 116 -8.31 1.71 -9.38
N PHE A 117 -8.56 0.77 -10.31
CA PHE A 117 -7.62 0.39 -11.36
C PHE A 117 -7.18 1.62 -12.16
N ILE A 118 -8.15 2.42 -12.62
CA ILE A 118 -7.90 3.57 -13.49
C ILE A 118 -7.16 4.64 -12.70
N SER A 119 -7.64 4.98 -11.49
CA SER A 119 -7.03 6.00 -10.65
C SER A 119 -5.59 5.64 -10.26
N ARG A 120 -5.35 4.38 -9.86
CA ARG A 120 -4.00 3.90 -9.50
C ARG A 120 -3.07 3.92 -10.70
N THR A 121 -3.52 3.40 -11.83
CA THR A 121 -2.71 3.35 -13.06
C THR A 121 -2.36 4.76 -13.52
N PHE A 122 -3.31 5.70 -13.48
CA PHE A 122 -3.08 7.09 -13.86
C PHE A 122 -2.02 7.76 -12.99
N ILE A 123 -2.13 7.66 -11.65
CA ILE A 123 -1.14 8.24 -10.72
C ILE A 123 0.25 7.61 -10.94
N TYR A 124 0.30 6.29 -11.08
CA TYR A 124 1.57 5.60 -11.31
C TYR A 124 2.18 5.92 -12.67
N LEU A 125 1.36 6.19 -13.69
CA LEU A 125 1.80 6.64 -15.00
C LEU A 125 2.41 8.05 -14.93
N ILE A 126 1.80 8.97 -14.18
CA ILE A 126 2.37 10.31 -13.93
C ILE A 126 3.75 10.17 -13.26
N PHE A 127 3.86 9.33 -12.23
CA PHE A 127 5.16 9.07 -11.59
C PHE A 127 6.17 8.39 -12.52
N LEU A 128 5.71 7.53 -13.43
CA LEU A 128 6.57 6.93 -14.44
C LEU A 128 7.12 7.99 -15.40
N ILE A 129 6.29 8.94 -15.83
CA ILE A 129 6.71 10.06 -16.68
C ILE A 129 7.72 10.94 -15.95
N MET A 130 7.48 11.27 -14.68
CA MET A 130 8.48 12.00 -13.87
C MET A 130 9.78 11.22 -13.73
N ALA A 131 9.70 9.90 -13.54
CA ALA A 131 10.89 9.05 -13.48
C ALA A 131 11.66 9.07 -14.79
N MET A 132 10.99 9.10 -15.95
CA MET A 132 11.63 9.21 -17.26
C MET A 132 12.39 10.53 -17.40
N ILE A 133 11.77 11.64 -16.99
CA ILE A 133 12.40 12.98 -17.02
C ILE A 133 13.65 13.03 -16.14
N LEU A 134 13.59 12.37 -14.99
CA LEU A 134 14.70 12.29 -14.05
C LEU A 134 15.67 11.13 -14.35
N HIS A 135 15.62 10.53 -15.55
CA HIS A 135 16.51 9.41 -15.93
C HIS A 135 16.56 8.28 -14.88
N GLY A 136 15.44 8.02 -14.21
CA GLY A 136 15.31 6.94 -13.24
C GLY A 136 15.45 5.56 -13.92
N PRO A 137 15.83 4.52 -13.16
CA PRO A 137 15.97 3.17 -13.70
C PRO A 137 14.61 2.60 -14.07
N ILE A 138 14.25 2.72 -15.35
CA ILE A 138 13.00 2.21 -15.89
C ILE A 138 13.30 0.97 -16.70
N GLY A 139 12.79 -0.16 -16.22
CA GLY A 139 12.91 -1.44 -16.89
C GLY A 139 11.54 -2.07 -17.17
N ILE A 140 11.57 -3.28 -17.73
CA ILE A 140 10.36 -4.07 -18.00
C ILE A 140 9.54 -4.29 -16.71
N GLY A 141 10.22 -4.48 -15.57
CA GLY A 141 9.59 -4.65 -14.27
C GLY A 141 8.78 -3.41 -13.87
N THR A 142 9.30 -2.21 -14.08
CA THR A 142 8.58 -0.95 -13.79
C THR A 142 7.30 -0.85 -14.60
N ILE A 143 7.36 -1.14 -15.90
CA ILE A 143 6.18 -1.11 -16.78
C ILE A 143 5.15 -2.16 -16.32
N LEU A 144 5.60 -3.37 -16.02
CA LEU A 144 4.76 -4.44 -15.48
C LEU A 144 4.11 -4.02 -14.15
N THR A 145 4.83 -3.39 -13.22
CA THR A 145 4.25 -2.92 -11.95
C THR A 145 3.17 -1.86 -12.16
N VAL A 146 3.34 -0.94 -13.11
CA VAL A 146 2.34 0.10 -13.41
C VAL A 146 1.08 -0.52 -14.02
N CYS A 147 1.25 -1.39 -15.02
CA CYS A 147 0.12 -2.01 -15.72
C CYS A 147 -0.62 -3.05 -14.86
N LEU A 148 0.12 -3.96 -14.22
CA LEU A 148 -0.45 -5.07 -13.45
C LEU A 148 -0.78 -4.69 -12.02
N GLY A 149 -0.04 -3.75 -11.41
CA GLY A 149 -0.25 -3.37 -10.01
C GLY A 149 -1.65 -2.81 -9.76
N GLY A 150 -2.15 -1.97 -10.68
CA GLY A 150 -3.55 -1.52 -10.64
C GLY A 150 -4.54 -2.67 -10.78
N LEU A 151 -4.29 -3.59 -11.72
CA LEU A 151 -5.20 -4.71 -12.03
C LEU A 151 -5.29 -5.69 -10.86
N LEU A 152 -4.14 -6.04 -10.27
CA LEU A 152 -4.03 -6.91 -9.11
C LEU A 152 -4.73 -6.30 -7.90
N LEU A 153 -4.49 -5.02 -7.62
CA LEU A 153 -5.18 -4.34 -6.52
C LEU A 153 -6.69 -4.39 -6.72
N ASN A 154 -7.16 -3.98 -7.90
CA ASN A 154 -8.59 -3.97 -8.22
C ASN A 154 -9.22 -5.37 -8.10
N SER A 155 -8.48 -6.43 -8.46
CA SER A 155 -8.95 -7.81 -8.36
C SER A 155 -8.97 -8.31 -6.91
N PHE A 156 -7.98 -7.94 -6.10
CA PHE A 156 -7.88 -8.38 -4.71
C PHE A 156 -8.77 -7.58 -3.76
N MET A 157 -9.05 -6.30 -4.01
CA MET A 157 -9.96 -5.53 -3.16
C MET A 157 -11.32 -6.21 -2.89
N PRO A 158 -12.11 -6.67 -3.89
CA PRO A 158 -13.37 -7.33 -3.62
C PRO A 158 -13.20 -8.69 -2.92
N LEU A 159 -12.10 -9.40 -3.21
CA LEU A 159 -11.77 -10.68 -2.58
C LEU A 159 -11.54 -10.47 -1.08
N THR A 160 -10.65 -9.55 -0.73
CA THR A 160 -10.36 -9.24 0.66
C THR A 160 -11.62 -8.74 1.37
N LYS A 161 -12.49 -7.98 0.69
CA LYS A 161 -13.71 -7.42 1.30
C LYS A 161 -14.63 -8.52 1.81
N LYS A 162 -14.78 -9.58 1.00
CA LYS A 162 -15.55 -10.76 1.38
C LYS A 162 -14.92 -11.47 2.58
N VAL A 163 -13.61 -11.66 2.57
CA VAL A 163 -12.89 -12.33 3.67
C VAL A 163 -13.00 -11.53 4.97
N LEU A 164 -12.74 -10.22 4.92
CA LEU A 164 -12.84 -9.34 6.09
C LEU A 164 -14.26 -9.33 6.65
N ASN A 165 -15.28 -9.21 5.80
CA ASN A 165 -16.68 -9.28 6.24
C ASN A 165 -17.02 -10.62 6.88
N TYR A 166 -16.51 -11.74 6.34
CA TYR A 166 -16.72 -13.05 6.93
C TYR A 166 -16.08 -13.15 8.33
N LEU A 167 -14.87 -12.63 8.49
CA LEU A 167 -14.17 -12.61 9.78
C LEU A 167 -14.86 -11.71 10.81
N LEU A 168 -15.29 -10.50 10.41
CA LEU A 168 -16.00 -9.57 11.31
C LEU A 168 -17.37 -10.13 11.73
N VAL A 169 -18.11 -10.75 10.80
CA VAL A 169 -19.38 -11.43 11.11
C VAL A 169 -19.13 -12.61 12.07
N HIS A 170 -18.08 -13.41 11.85
CA HIS A 170 -17.75 -14.50 12.75
C HIS A 170 -17.37 -14.01 14.16
N GLN A 171 -16.61 -12.91 14.25
CA GLN A 171 -16.20 -12.31 15.53
C GLN A 171 -17.39 -11.75 16.32
N SER A 172 -18.33 -11.08 15.64
CA SER A 172 -19.57 -10.60 16.29
C SER A 172 -20.41 -11.75 16.86
N ARG A 173 -20.48 -12.89 16.15
CA ARG A 173 -21.24 -14.07 16.59
C ARG A 173 -20.58 -14.77 17.78
N SER A 174 -19.25 -14.89 17.78
CA SER A 174 -18.46 -15.43 18.89
C SER A 174 -18.54 -14.56 20.15
N SER A 175 -18.44 -13.22 20.00
CA SER A 175 -18.57 -12.27 21.11
C SER A 175 -19.98 -12.28 21.70
N SER A 176 -21.02 -12.36 20.86
CA SER A 176 -22.41 -12.42 21.34
C SER A 176 -22.72 -13.75 22.04
N TYR A 177 -22.16 -14.86 21.58
CA TYR A 177 -22.32 -16.17 22.25
C TYR A 177 -21.65 -16.20 23.62
N LYS A 178 -20.45 -15.61 23.76
CA LYS A 178 -19.74 -15.52 25.04
C LYS A 178 -20.45 -14.61 26.04
N LYS A 179 -21.06 -13.51 25.57
CA LYS A 179 -21.86 -12.60 26.40
C LYS A 179 -23.15 -13.27 26.90
N ASN A 180 -23.88 -13.98 26.03
CA ASN A 180 -25.11 -14.67 26.42
C ASN A 180 -24.85 -15.83 27.39
N LYS A 181 -23.75 -16.58 27.20
CA LYS A 181 -23.35 -17.65 28.13
C LYS A 181 -22.92 -17.13 29.50
N ALA A 182 -22.31 -15.94 29.57
CA ALA A 182 -21.95 -15.31 30.84
C ALA A 182 -23.16 -14.76 31.61
N ALA A 183 -24.19 -14.28 30.91
CA ALA A 183 -25.45 -13.83 31.52
C ALA A 183 -26.23 -15.01 32.15
N ASP A 184 -26.37 -16.12 31.42
CA ASP A 184 -27.05 -17.33 31.87
C ASP A 184 -26.39 -17.95 33.12
N HIS A 185 -25.05 -17.85 33.22
CA HIS A 185 -24.31 -18.34 34.38
C HIS A 185 -24.43 -17.44 35.62
N ASN A 186 -24.78 -16.16 35.44
CA ASN A 186 -24.94 -15.20 36.53
C ASN A 186 -26.36 -15.26 37.12
N ASP A 187 -27.38 -15.46 36.27
CA ASP A 187 -28.76 -15.67 36.72
C ASP A 187 -28.88 -16.94 37.56
N ASN A 188 -28.19 -18.03 37.18
CA ASN A 188 -28.22 -19.29 37.93
C ASN A 188 -27.49 -19.23 39.29
N LYS A 189 -26.67 -18.20 39.55
CA LYS A 189 -26.06 -17.93 40.86
C LYS A 189 -26.92 -17.06 41.78
N SER A 190 -27.89 -16.32 41.23
CA SER A 190 -28.80 -15.47 42.01
C SER A 190 -30.02 -16.20 42.59
N ILE A 191 -30.17 -17.49 42.26
CA ILE A 191 -31.29 -18.35 42.68
C ILE A 191 -30.91 -19.25 43.88
N PHE A 192 -29.65 -19.18 44.37
CA PHE A 192 -29.17 -19.89 45.55
C PHE A 192 -28.69 -18.95 46.64
#